data_AF-A0A7A6YPH7-F1
#
_entry.id   AF-A0A7A6YPH7-F1
#
_cell.length_a   1.000
_cell.length_b   1.000
_cell.length_c   1.000
_cell.angle_alpha   90.00
_cell.angle_beta   90.00
_cell.angle_gamma   90.00
#
_symmetry.space_group_name_H-M   'P 1'
#
loop_
_entity.id
_entity.type
_entity.pdbx_description
1 polymer ?
#
loop_
_entity_poly.entity_id
_entity_poly.type
_entity_poly.pdbx_seq_one_letter_code
_entity_poly.pdbx_strand_id
1 'polypeptide(L)'
;TLNTDKAPSYGAAITELKREGKLDRETAHRQVKYLNNVIEADHGKLKILIKPVRGFKSIPTAYATIKGFEVMRALRKGQARPWCLQPGIRGEVRLVERAFGIGPSALTEAMGMLNHHFAAAA
;
A
#
# COMPACT_ATOMS: atom_id res chain seq x y z
N THR A 1 -0.58 -16.11 15.41
CA THR A 1 0.55 -16.89 14.86
C THR A 1 1.25 -16.12 13.76
N LEU A 2 2.58 -16.08 13.77
CA LEU A 2 3.42 -15.42 12.77
C LEU A 2 4.22 -16.48 12.01
N ASN A 3 4.23 -16.42 10.68
CA ASN A 3 5.08 -17.27 9.85
C ASN A 3 6.23 -16.46 9.25
N THR A 4 7.46 -16.95 9.35
CA THR A 4 8.64 -16.32 8.71
C THR A 4 9.46 -17.37 7.97
N ASP A 5 10.47 -16.93 7.23
CA ASP A 5 11.52 -17.83 6.78
C ASP A 5 12.43 -18.27 7.96
N LYS A 6 13.50 -19.00 7.65
CA LYS A 6 14.45 -19.53 8.63
C LYS A 6 15.64 -18.60 8.91
N ALA A 7 15.54 -17.29 8.64
CA ALA A 7 16.60 -16.35 8.92
C ALA A 7 16.86 -16.29 10.44
N PRO A 8 18.14 -16.37 10.88
CA PRO A 8 18.49 -16.40 12.30
C PRO A 8 18.03 -15.16 13.10
N SER A 9 17.87 -14.02 12.44
CA SER A 9 17.49 -12.75 13.07
C SER A 9 16.06 -12.75 13.62
N TYR A 10 15.14 -13.53 13.05
CA TYR A 10 13.72 -13.48 13.43
C TYR A 10 13.46 -13.92 14.87
N GLY A 11 14.20 -14.90 15.39
CA GLY A 11 14.00 -15.38 16.77
C GLY A 11 14.26 -14.29 17.80
N ALA A 12 15.37 -13.56 17.63
CA ALA A 12 15.73 -12.43 18.50
C ALA A 12 14.71 -11.30 18.37
N ALA A 13 14.38 -10.90 17.13
CA ALA A 13 13.44 -9.82 16.87
C ALA A 13 12.04 -10.11 17.44
N ILE A 14 11.52 -11.33 17.29
CA ILE A 14 10.21 -11.73 17.81
C ILE A 14 10.20 -11.71 19.34
N THR A 15 11.28 -12.16 19.97
CA THR A 15 11.41 -12.15 21.44
C THR A 15 11.40 -10.72 21.97
N GLU A 16 12.14 -9.82 21.31
CA GLU A 16 12.18 -8.40 21.63
C GLU A 16 10.80 -7.75 21.45
N LEU A 17 10.13 -7.99 20.32
CA LEU A 17 8.79 -7.44 20.07
C LEU A 17 7.75 -7.92 21.10
N LYS A 18 7.85 -9.16 21.59
CA LYS A 18 7.01 -9.66 22.69
C LYS A 18 7.31 -8.97 24.01
N ARG A 19 8.58 -8.70 24.30
CA ARG A 19 9.01 -7.97 25.51
C ARG A 19 8.54 -6.53 25.50
N GLU A 20 8.58 -5.87 24.33
CA GLU A 20 8.09 -4.50 24.14
C GLU A 20 6.56 -4.39 24.13
N GLY A 21 5.84 -5.51 24.10
CA GLY A 21 4.37 -5.52 24.00
C GLY A 21 3.83 -5.15 22.62
N LYS A 22 4.70 -5.05 21.60
CA LYS A 22 4.30 -4.81 20.19
C LYS A 22 3.77 -6.07 19.51
N LEU A 23 4.11 -7.24 20.05
CA LEU A 23 3.60 -8.54 19.62
C LEU A 23 3.00 -9.26 20.81
N ASP A 24 1.84 -9.89 20.62
CA ASP A 24 1.20 -10.70 21.65
C ASP A 24 2.16 -11.82 22.11
N ARG A 25 2.29 -11.99 23.44
CA ARG A 25 3.13 -13.01 24.09
C ARG A 25 2.77 -14.42 23.62
N GLU A 26 1.49 -14.67 23.37
CA GLU A 26 0.95 -15.95 22.91
C GLU A 26 1.10 -16.15 21.39
N THR A 27 1.67 -15.17 20.66
CA THR A 27 1.91 -15.32 19.22
C THR A 27 2.87 -16.49 18.97
N ALA A 28 2.34 -17.61 18.47
CA ALA A 28 3.14 -18.72 18.01
C ALA A 28 3.95 -18.33 16.77
N HIS A 29 5.25 -18.59 16.78
CA HIS A 29 6.15 -18.42 15.62
C HIS A 29 6.28 -19.73 14.86
N ARG A 30 6.03 -19.70 13.54
CA ARG A 30 6.11 -20.83 12.62
C ARG A 30 7.12 -20.55 11.52
N GLN A 31 7.78 -21.60 11.03
CA GLN A 31 8.76 -21.54 9.94
C GLN A 31 8.39 -22.50 8.82
N VAL A 32 7.15 -22.39 8.33
CA VAL A 32 6.59 -23.30 7.33
C VAL A 32 6.88 -22.75 5.93
N LYS A 33 7.69 -23.49 5.16
CA LYS A 33 8.17 -23.07 3.84
C LYS A 33 7.03 -22.71 2.88
N TYR A 34 6.01 -23.56 2.77
CA TYR A 34 4.93 -23.34 1.80
C TYR A 34 4.06 -22.13 2.15
N LEU A 35 3.96 -21.76 3.44
CA LEU A 35 3.25 -20.55 3.87
C LEU A 35 4.01 -19.28 3.46
N ASN A 36 5.34 -19.35 3.34
CA ASN A 36 6.14 -18.23 2.82
C ASN A 36 5.98 -18.04 1.30
N ASN A 37 5.53 -19.06 0.56
CA ASN A 37 5.39 -18.96 -0.90
C ASN A 37 4.40 -17.86 -1.31
N VAL A 38 3.35 -17.59 -0.51
CA VAL A 38 2.37 -16.53 -0.80
C VAL A 38 3.03 -15.15 -0.73
N ILE A 39 3.83 -14.93 0.31
CA ILE A 39 4.59 -13.68 0.53
C ILE A 39 5.63 -13.52 -0.59
N GLU A 40 6.39 -14.57 -0.89
CA GLU A 40 7.39 -14.55 -1.95
C GLU A 40 6.78 -14.35 -3.35
N ALA A 41 5.59 -14.90 -3.61
CA ALA A 41 4.89 -14.70 -4.88
C ALA A 41 4.44 -13.24 -5.06
N ASP A 42 3.98 -12.58 -3.99
CA ASP A 42 3.63 -11.16 -4.05
C ASP A 42 4.90 -10.29 -4.24
N HIS A 43 5.97 -10.60 -3.49
CA HIS A 43 7.28 -9.96 -3.66
C HIS A 43 7.85 -10.16 -5.07
N GLY A 44 7.67 -11.34 -5.67
CA GLY A 44 8.16 -11.67 -7.00
C GLY A 44 7.64 -10.71 -8.07
N LYS A 45 6.34 -10.36 -8.01
CA LYS A 45 5.72 -9.40 -8.94
C LYS A 45 6.35 -8.01 -8.84
N LEU A 46 6.64 -7.58 -7.62
CA LEU A 46 7.30 -6.29 -7.37
C LEU A 46 8.78 -6.32 -7.81
N LYS A 47 9.51 -7.41 -7.51
CA LYS A 47 10.91 -7.61 -7.92
C LYS A 47 11.08 -7.57 -9.44
N ILE A 48 10.11 -8.07 -10.22
CA ILE A 48 10.13 -8.00 -11.69
C ILE A 48 10.16 -6.55 -12.19
N LEU A 49 9.42 -5.65 -11.54
CA LEU A 49 9.38 -4.23 -11.92
C LEU A 49 10.63 -3.47 -11.45
N ILE A 50 11.21 -3.87 -10.33
CA ILE A 50 12.36 -3.18 -9.70
C ILE A 50 13.71 -3.61 -10.32
N LYS A 51 13.87 -4.88 -10.72
CA LYS A 51 15.15 -5.40 -11.23
C LYS A 51 15.68 -4.63 -12.46
N PRO A 52 14.86 -4.31 -13.49
CA PRO A 52 15.33 -3.57 -14.67
C PRO A 52 15.86 -2.18 -14.34
N VAL A 53 15.30 -1.53 -13.32
CA VAL A 53 15.72 -0.18 -12.88
C VAL A 53 16.89 -0.18 -11.90
N ARG A 54 17.56 -1.33 -11.71
CA ARG A 54 18.72 -1.53 -10.81
C ARG A 54 18.43 -1.16 -9.35
N GLY A 55 17.22 -1.46 -8.88
CA GLY A 55 16.81 -1.19 -7.50
C GLY A 55 16.58 0.29 -7.19
N PHE A 56 16.31 0.58 -5.92
CA PHE A 56 16.12 1.94 -5.45
C PHE A 56 17.45 2.55 -5.00
N LYS A 57 17.66 3.83 -5.31
CA LYS A 57 18.89 4.57 -4.94
C LYS A 57 18.81 5.25 -3.57
N SER A 58 17.61 5.42 -3.03
CA SER A 58 17.36 6.02 -1.73
C SER A 58 16.05 5.50 -1.14
N ILE A 59 15.91 5.59 0.19
CA ILE A 59 14.68 5.22 0.91
C ILE A 59 13.47 6.06 0.46
N PRO A 60 13.57 7.40 0.31
CA PRO A 60 12.45 8.20 -0.19
C PRO A 60 11.96 7.76 -1.56
N THR A 61 12.88 7.48 -2.50
CA THR A 61 12.52 6.98 -3.83
C THR A 61 11.87 5.61 -3.77
N ALA A 62 12.37 4.72 -2.91
CA ALA A 62 11.76 3.42 -2.68
C ALA A 62 10.30 3.56 -2.22
N TYR A 63 10.07 4.40 -1.20
CA TYR A 63 8.75 4.62 -0.63
C TYR A 63 7.76 5.19 -1.66
N ALA A 64 8.15 6.23 -2.39
CA ALA A 64 7.31 6.82 -3.43
C ALA A 64 6.98 5.83 -4.55
N THR A 65 7.95 5.02 -4.97
CA THR A 65 7.76 4.04 -6.05
C THR A 65 6.87 2.88 -5.62
N ILE A 66 7.09 2.32 -4.42
CA ILE A 66 6.26 1.25 -3.86
C ILE A 66 4.81 1.74 -3.69
N LYS A 67 4.62 2.94 -3.13
CA LYS A 67 3.29 3.57 -3.03
C LYS A 67 2.63 3.67 -4.41
N GLY A 68 3.37 4.12 -5.43
CA GLY A 68 2.87 4.19 -6.80
C GLY A 68 2.41 2.84 -7.33
N PHE A 69 3.19 1.77 -7.13
CA PHE A 69 2.79 0.43 -7.55
C PHE A 69 1.52 -0.04 -6.85
N GLU A 70 1.36 0.23 -5.55
CA GLU A 70 0.16 -0.12 -4.80
C GLU A 70 -1.08 0.61 -5.31
N VAL A 71 -0.98 1.94 -5.51
CA VAL A 71 -2.07 2.77 -6.05
C VAL A 71 -2.48 2.26 -7.44
N MET A 72 -1.52 2.05 -8.33
CA MET A 72 -1.80 1.58 -9.70
C MET A 72 -2.39 0.16 -9.70
N ARG A 73 -1.95 -0.71 -8.79
CA ARG A 73 -2.49 -2.07 -8.65
C ARG A 73 -3.92 -2.05 -8.10
N ALA A 74 -4.22 -1.19 -7.13
CA ALA A 74 -5.55 -1.03 -6.56
C ALA A 74 -6.55 -0.50 -7.61
N LEU A 75 -6.12 0.47 -8.43
CA LEU A 75 -6.88 0.97 -9.58
C LEU A 75 -7.16 -0.15 -10.58
N ARG A 76 -6.12 -0.86 -11.04
CA ARG A 76 -6.26 -1.95 -12.02
C ARG A 76 -7.18 -3.08 -11.55
N LYS A 77 -7.19 -3.37 -10.25
CA LYS A 77 -8.09 -4.39 -9.66
C LYS A 77 -9.49 -3.87 -9.34
N GLY A 78 -9.76 -2.57 -9.49
CA GLY A 78 -11.02 -1.94 -9.08
C GLY A 78 -11.20 -1.82 -7.56
N GLN A 79 -10.18 -2.15 -6.76
CA GLN A 79 -10.22 -2.04 -5.30
C GLN A 79 -10.21 -0.58 -4.83
N ALA A 80 -9.72 0.32 -5.69
CA ALA A 80 -9.71 1.76 -5.46
C ALA A 80 -11.04 2.46 -5.74
N ARG A 81 -12.04 1.79 -6.34
CA ARG A 81 -13.32 2.40 -6.72
C ARG A 81 -14.03 3.14 -5.58
N PRO A 82 -14.10 2.62 -4.34
CA PRO A 82 -14.73 3.36 -3.23
C PRO A 82 -14.04 4.69 -2.89
N TRP A 83 -12.80 4.87 -3.32
CA TRP A 83 -11.97 6.04 -3.04
C TRP A 83 -11.97 7.06 -4.20
N CYS A 84 -12.62 6.74 -5.32
CA CYS A 84 -12.83 7.64 -6.44
C CYS A 84 -14.12 8.43 -6.22
N LEU A 85 -14.00 9.69 -5.80
CA LEU A 85 -15.15 10.57 -5.53
C LEU A 85 -15.91 10.94 -6.81
N GLN A 86 -15.18 11.04 -7.93
CA GLN A 86 -15.74 11.36 -9.24
C GLN A 86 -15.82 10.10 -10.10
N PRO A 87 -16.82 9.98 -10.99
CA PRO A 87 -16.89 8.89 -11.95
C PRO A 87 -15.81 9.02 -13.03
N GLY A 88 -15.40 7.86 -13.58
CA GLY A 88 -14.48 7.77 -14.70
C GLY A 88 -13.04 8.17 -14.38
N ILE A 89 -12.29 8.47 -15.45
CA ILE A 89 -10.82 8.70 -15.41
C ILE A 89 -10.45 9.86 -14.47
N ARG A 90 -11.31 10.89 -14.37
CA ARG A 90 -11.04 12.04 -13.51
C ARG A 90 -10.96 11.65 -12.03
N GLY A 91 -11.81 10.73 -11.57
CA GLY A 91 -11.75 10.22 -10.20
C GLY A 91 -10.49 9.42 -9.91
N GLU A 92 -10.01 8.65 -10.89
CA GLU A 92 -8.75 7.90 -10.77
C GLU A 92 -7.54 8.84 -10.71
N VAL A 93 -7.48 9.85 -11.58
CA VAL A 93 -6.42 10.88 -11.57
C VAL A 93 -6.38 11.58 -10.21
N ARG A 94 -7.53 12.01 -9.71
CA ARG A 94 -7.63 12.69 -8.41
C ARG A 94 -7.24 11.80 -7.25
N LEU A 95 -7.54 10.51 -7.31
CA LEU A 95 -7.07 9.54 -6.31
C LEU A 95 -5.55 9.43 -6.30
N VAL A 96 -4.91 9.36 -7.48
CA VAL A 96 -3.44 9.34 -7.59
C VAL A 96 -2.86 10.62 -7.02
N GLU A 97 -3.35 11.79 -7.43
CA GLU A 97 -2.89 13.08 -6.92
C GLU A 97 -2.98 13.17 -5.39
N ARG A 98 -4.07 12.69 -4.80
CA ARG A 98 -4.24 12.63 -3.33
C ARG A 98 -3.23 11.71 -2.67
N ALA A 99 -2.95 10.53 -3.24
CA ALA A 99 -1.98 9.58 -2.68
C ALA A 99 -0.57 10.16 -2.57
N PHE A 100 -0.23 11.10 -3.47
CA PHE A 100 1.07 11.79 -3.51
C PHE A 100 1.05 13.22 -2.95
N GLY A 101 -0.10 13.73 -2.50
CA GLY A 101 -0.21 15.08 -1.96
C GLY A 101 0.03 16.20 -2.97
N ILE A 102 -0.20 15.94 -4.26
CA ILE A 102 0.03 16.89 -5.36
C ILE A 102 -1.25 17.66 -5.69
N GLY A 103 -2.40 17.02 -5.51
CA GLY A 103 -3.71 17.59 -5.83
C GLY A 103 -4.55 17.91 -4.59
N PRO A 104 -5.79 18.39 -4.80
CA PRO A 104 -6.66 18.82 -3.73
C PRO A 104 -7.08 17.64 -2.84
N SER A 105 -7.33 17.96 -1.57
CA SER A 105 -7.82 16.98 -0.60
C SER A 105 -9.18 16.42 -1.01
N ALA A 106 -9.54 15.25 -0.47
CA ALA A 106 -10.85 14.66 -0.67
C ALA A 106 -12.00 15.61 -0.24
N LEU A 107 -11.79 16.35 0.85
CA LEU A 107 -12.74 17.35 1.35
C LEU A 107 -12.92 18.49 0.35
N THR A 108 -11.81 19.06 -0.14
CA THR A 108 -11.83 20.14 -1.12
C THR A 108 -12.55 19.73 -2.41
N GLU A 109 -12.34 18.49 -2.86
CA GLU A 109 -13.01 17.94 -4.03
C GLU A 109 -14.51 17.75 -3.81
N ALA A 110 -14.90 17.17 -2.67
CA ALA A 110 -16.30 16.99 -2.32
C ALA A 110 -17.04 18.33 -2.21
N MET A 111 -16.43 19.35 -1.59
CA MET A 111 -16.99 20.70 -1.51
C MET A 111 -17.17 21.31 -2.91
N GLY A 112 -16.19 21.15 -3.80
CA GLY A 112 -16.32 21.61 -5.19
C GLY A 112 -17.49 20.94 -5.92
N MET A 113 -17.66 19.63 -5.74
CA MET A 113 -18.77 18.88 -6.34
C MET A 113 -20.13 19.33 -5.81
N LEU A 114 -20.25 19.55 -4.50
CA LEU A 114 -21.48 20.07 -3.89
C LEU A 114 -21.83 21.46 -4.44
N ASN A 115 -20.85 22.37 -4.50
CA ASN A 115 -21.07 23.71 -5.05
C ASN A 115 -21.55 23.66 -6.50
N HIS A 116 -20.97 22.80 -7.34
CA HIS A 116 -21.44 22.63 -8.72
C HIS A 116 -22.86 22.07 -8.79
N HIS A 117 -23.21 21.12 -7.92
CA HIS A 117 -24.57 20.58 -7.84
C HIS A 117 -25.60 21.65 -7.44
N PHE A 118 -25.31 22.45 -6.41
CA PHE A 118 -26.20 23.55 -6.00
C PHE A 118 -26.32 24.64 -7.08
N ALA A 119 -25.21 24.98 -7.75
CA ALA A 119 -25.23 25.97 -8.84
C ALA A 119 -25.99 25.49 -10.08
N ALA A 120 -26.03 24.17 -10.34
CA ALA A 120 -26.79 23.59 -11.44
C ALA A 120 -28.29 23.38 -11.13
N ALA A 121 -28.66 23.44 -9.85
CA ALA A 121 -30.04 23.28 -9.37
C ALA A 121 -30.77 24.63 -9.16
N ALA A 122 -30.08 25.75 -9.33
CA ALA A 122 -30.60 27.11 -9.30
C ALA A 122 -30.85 27.63 -10.71
#